data_AF-A0A1G0K470-F1
#
_entry.id   AF-A0A1G0K470-F1
#
_cell.length_a   1.000
_cell.length_b   1.000
_cell.length_c   1.000
_cell.angle_alpha   90.00
_cell.angle_beta   90.00
_cell.angle_gamma   90.00
#
_symmetry.space_group_name_H-M   'P 1'
#
loop_
_entity.id
_entity.type
_entity.pdbx_description
1 polymer ?
#
loop_
_entity_poly.entity_id
_entity_poly.type
_entity_poly.pdbx_seq_one_letter_code
_entity_poly.pdbx_strand_id
1 'polypeptide(L)'
;MRNGLRFAGGLVLSCLALGALAEATPAVWKEMEFKFSYHGFTTRYSCDGLKYKVRIILTALGARSNPHIRATGCEIGGGVAFAPRLHVNAAFPEALPAGGEDAQSFAAQTDVVTLSPRRPQGLESGDCELVEQLRHSVFPDIGSRVLTDSTSCVPHQANLGRPYMQLEVLRSTVVE
;
A
#
# COMPACT_ATOMS: atom_id res chain seq x y z
N MET A 1 -55.89 -0.73 55.79
CA MET A 1 -54.79 0.16 55.36
C MET A 1 -53.83 -0.69 54.53
N ARG A 2 -53.81 -0.50 53.20
CA ARG A 2 -52.98 -1.25 52.23
C ARG A 2 -51.70 -0.44 52.01
N ASN A 3 -50.53 -1.03 52.25
CA ASN A 3 -49.26 -0.45 51.82
C ASN A 3 -48.55 -1.46 50.91
N GLY A 4 -48.46 -1.12 49.64
CA GLY A 4 -47.86 -1.93 48.59
C GLY A 4 -46.36 -1.67 48.49
N LEU A 5 -45.57 -2.74 48.43
CA LEU A 5 -44.15 -2.68 48.14
C LEU A 5 -43.95 -3.00 46.65
N ARG A 6 -43.51 -1.99 45.90
CA ARG A 6 -43.11 -2.09 44.49
C ARG A 6 -41.66 -2.54 44.43
N PHE A 7 -41.36 -3.63 43.71
CA PHE A 7 -40.02 -3.88 43.19
C PHE A 7 -40.05 -3.71 41.68
N ALA A 8 -39.45 -2.61 41.24
CA ALA A 8 -39.22 -2.25 39.85
C ALA A 8 -38.15 -3.17 39.24
N GLY A 9 -38.36 -3.54 37.97
CA GLY A 9 -37.56 -4.49 37.23
C GLY A 9 -36.09 -4.09 37.06
N GLY A 10 -35.22 -5.10 37.13
CA GLY A 10 -33.84 -5.02 36.69
C GLY A 10 -33.77 -5.14 35.17
N LEU A 11 -33.40 -4.04 34.52
CA LEU A 11 -33.07 -3.99 33.11
C LEU A 11 -31.63 -4.52 32.93
N VAL A 12 -31.48 -5.75 32.43
CA VAL A 12 -30.17 -6.27 32.00
C VAL A 12 -29.89 -5.70 30.60
N LEU A 13 -29.16 -4.58 30.55
CA LEU A 13 -28.68 -4.01 29.29
C LEU A 13 -27.34 -4.69 28.93
N SER A 14 -27.42 -5.88 28.32
CA SER A 14 -26.25 -6.54 27.74
C SER A 14 -25.91 -5.86 26.41
N CYS A 15 -24.97 -4.91 26.45
CA CYS A 15 -24.40 -4.30 25.26
C CYS A 15 -23.35 -5.27 24.69
N LEU A 16 -23.78 -6.23 23.89
CA LEU A 16 -22.87 -6.97 23.01
C LEU A 16 -22.41 -6.01 21.92
N ALA A 17 -21.28 -5.36 22.17
CA ALA A 17 -20.53 -4.71 21.11
C ALA A 17 -20.01 -5.83 20.18
N LEU A 18 -20.79 -6.15 19.14
CA LEU A 18 -20.28 -6.84 17.96
C LEU A 18 -19.26 -5.90 17.34
N GLY A 19 -17.99 -6.06 17.72
CA GLY A 19 -16.91 -5.57 16.87
C GLY A 19 -17.10 -6.21 15.51
N ALA A 20 -17.28 -5.39 14.47
CA ALA A 20 -17.26 -5.88 13.11
C ALA A 20 -15.91 -6.57 12.90
N LEU A 21 -15.92 -7.91 12.89
CA LEU A 21 -14.81 -8.66 12.34
C LEU A 21 -14.71 -8.18 10.90
N ALA A 22 -13.60 -7.52 10.55
CA ALA A 22 -13.34 -7.19 9.16
C ALA A 22 -13.43 -8.51 8.38
N GLU A 23 -14.52 -8.68 7.60
CA GLU A 23 -14.76 -9.93 6.90
C GLU A 23 -13.69 -10.08 5.83
N ALA A 24 -12.90 -11.14 5.96
CA ALA A 24 -11.94 -11.49 4.93
C ALA A 24 -12.70 -11.74 3.62
N THR A 25 -12.32 -11.03 2.57
CA THR A 25 -12.90 -11.15 1.23
C THR A 25 -12.07 -12.15 0.44
N PRO A 26 -12.69 -13.12 -0.25
CA PRO A 26 -11.96 -14.04 -1.11
C PRO A 26 -11.37 -13.27 -2.29
N ALA A 27 -10.09 -13.50 -2.58
CA ALA A 27 -9.34 -12.81 -3.62
C ALA A 27 -8.43 -13.78 -4.38
N VAL A 28 -8.07 -13.40 -5.60
CA VAL A 28 -7.08 -14.10 -6.44
C VAL A 28 -5.91 -13.18 -6.77
N TRP A 29 -4.76 -13.74 -7.12
CA TRP A 29 -3.62 -12.96 -7.55
C TRP A 29 -3.81 -12.50 -9.00
N LYS A 30 -3.86 -11.18 -9.21
CA LYS A 30 -3.89 -10.57 -10.54
C LYS A 30 -2.50 -10.08 -10.91
N GLU A 31 -1.91 -10.66 -11.95
CA GLU A 31 -0.63 -10.19 -12.52
C GLU A 31 -0.81 -8.86 -13.25
N MET A 32 0.11 -7.92 -13.01
CA MET A 32 0.07 -6.58 -13.58
C MET A 32 1.47 -6.16 -14.06
N GLU A 33 1.52 -5.49 -15.21
CA GLU A 33 2.74 -4.90 -15.75
C GLU A 33 2.69 -3.36 -15.66
N PHE A 34 3.73 -2.75 -15.09
CA PHE A 34 3.90 -1.30 -15.05
C PHE A 34 5.20 -0.87 -15.71
N LYS A 35 5.14 0.25 -16.44
CA LYS A 35 6.30 0.94 -16.98
C LYS A 35 6.46 2.25 -16.23
N PHE A 36 7.47 2.32 -15.37
CA PHE A 36 7.71 3.45 -14.50
C PHE A 36 9.02 4.14 -14.86
N SER A 37 8.97 5.44 -15.16
CA SER A 37 10.18 6.24 -15.39
C SER A 37 10.39 7.14 -14.18
N TYR A 38 11.52 6.99 -13.47
CA TYR A 38 11.82 7.82 -12.32
C TYR A 38 12.58 9.08 -12.75
N HIS A 39 12.09 10.22 -12.32
CA HIS A 39 12.71 11.52 -12.55
C HIS A 39 13.06 12.19 -11.22
N GLY A 40 14.30 12.02 -10.77
CA GLY A 40 14.76 12.54 -9.49
C GLY A 40 15.49 13.88 -9.62
N PHE A 41 14.96 14.92 -8.98
CA PHE A 41 15.66 16.22 -8.85
C PHE A 41 16.49 16.29 -7.56
N THR A 42 15.89 15.92 -6.43
CA THR A 42 16.56 15.95 -5.11
C THR A 42 17.30 14.65 -4.84
N THR A 43 16.62 13.52 -5.03
CA THR A 43 17.20 12.19 -4.79
C THR A 43 17.52 11.50 -6.10
N ARG A 44 18.58 10.72 -6.06
CA ARG A 44 19.12 10.00 -7.20
C ARG A 44 19.45 8.59 -6.77
N TYR A 45 19.07 7.60 -7.59
CA TYR A 45 19.26 6.20 -7.27
C TYR A 45 20.20 5.52 -8.26
N SER A 46 20.93 4.51 -7.76
CA SER A 46 21.40 3.42 -8.61
C SER A 46 20.20 2.58 -9.07
N CYS A 47 20.38 1.79 -10.13
CA CYS A 47 19.34 0.86 -10.60
C CYS A 47 18.86 -0.07 -9.50
N ASP A 48 19.79 -0.68 -8.76
CA ASP A 48 19.43 -1.61 -7.69
C ASP A 48 18.81 -0.91 -6.49
N GLY A 49 19.26 0.30 -6.17
CA GLY A 49 18.63 1.14 -5.13
C GLY A 49 17.18 1.46 -5.47
N LEU A 50 16.91 1.88 -6.70
CA LEU A 50 15.53 2.17 -7.13
C LEU A 50 14.66 0.91 -7.16
N LYS A 51 15.17 -0.20 -7.68
CA LYS A 51 14.47 -1.51 -7.67
C LYS A 51 14.11 -1.92 -6.24
N TYR A 52 15.03 -1.76 -5.30
CA TYR A 52 14.83 -2.08 -3.90
C TYR A 52 13.72 -1.23 -3.28
N LYS A 53 13.76 0.09 -3.48
CA LYS A 53 12.75 1.02 -2.96
C LYS A 53 11.35 0.74 -3.52
N VAL A 54 11.23 0.54 -4.83
CA VAL A 54 9.95 0.20 -5.47
C VAL A 54 9.43 -1.14 -4.97
N ARG A 55 10.28 -2.16 -4.84
CA ARG A 55 9.87 -3.46 -4.26
C ARG A 55 9.26 -3.30 -2.87
N ILE A 56 9.93 -2.56 -1.99
CA ILE A 56 9.43 -2.32 -0.63
C ILE A 56 8.05 -1.67 -0.65
N ILE A 57 7.87 -0.63 -1.47
CA ILE A 57 6.60 0.11 -1.56
C ILE A 57 5.49 -0.82 -2.07
N LEU A 58 5.71 -1.53 -3.17
CA LEU A 58 4.69 -2.41 -3.75
C LEU A 58 4.30 -3.55 -2.81
N THR A 59 5.27 -4.20 -2.16
CA THR A 59 4.99 -5.25 -1.17
C THR A 59 4.22 -4.69 0.03
N ALA A 60 4.55 -3.49 0.51
CA ALA A 60 3.79 -2.83 1.56
C ALA A 60 2.33 -2.56 1.14
N LEU A 61 2.10 -2.25 -0.14
CA LEU A 61 0.78 -2.00 -0.72
C LEU A 61 0.00 -3.28 -1.09
N GLY A 62 0.52 -4.47 -0.74
CA GLY A 62 -0.19 -5.74 -0.95
C GLY A 62 0.30 -6.56 -2.14
N ALA A 63 1.34 -6.13 -2.86
CA ALA A 63 1.94 -6.97 -3.89
C ALA A 63 2.43 -8.29 -3.30
N ARG A 64 2.25 -9.36 -4.07
CA ARG A 64 2.79 -10.70 -3.79
C ARG A 64 4.29 -10.63 -3.52
N SER A 65 4.80 -11.59 -2.75
CA SER A 65 6.22 -11.67 -2.42
C SER A 65 7.11 -11.61 -3.68
N ASN A 66 8.18 -10.80 -3.61
CA ASN A 66 9.23 -10.65 -4.64
C ASN A 66 8.74 -10.26 -6.07
N PRO A 67 8.16 -9.06 -6.26
CA PRO A 67 7.84 -8.56 -7.60
C PRO A 67 9.09 -8.50 -8.50
N HIS A 68 8.92 -8.85 -9.77
CA HIS A 68 10.01 -8.86 -10.74
C HIS A 68 10.20 -7.48 -11.35
N ILE A 69 11.32 -6.84 -11.04
CA ILE A 69 11.62 -5.47 -11.48
C ILE A 69 12.90 -5.49 -12.30
N ARG A 70 12.78 -5.18 -13.60
CA ARG A 70 13.92 -4.93 -14.48
C ARG A 70 14.12 -3.43 -14.60
N ALA A 71 15.36 -2.98 -14.48
CA ALA A 71 15.72 -1.60 -14.66
C ALA A 71 16.58 -1.44 -15.91
N THR A 72 16.31 -0.41 -16.70
CA THR A 72 17.07 -0.03 -17.89
C THR A 72 17.50 1.43 -17.78
N GLY A 73 18.51 1.83 -18.55
CA GLY A 73 19.03 3.20 -18.52
C GLY A 73 20.07 3.47 -17.43
N CYS A 74 20.53 2.43 -16.72
CA CYS A 74 21.73 2.48 -15.85
C CYS A 74 22.96 1.80 -16.48
N GLU A 75 22.90 1.47 -17.77
CA GLU A 75 23.88 0.62 -18.45
C GLU A 75 25.21 1.35 -18.73
N ILE A 76 25.25 2.68 -18.53
CA ILE A 76 26.45 3.49 -18.69
C ILE A 76 27.06 3.79 -17.32
N GLY A 77 28.10 3.04 -16.95
CA GLY A 77 29.11 3.46 -15.97
C GLY A 77 28.86 3.12 -14.50
N GLY A 78 27.90 2.26 -14.13
CA GLY A 78 27.70 1.80 -12.74
C GLY A 78 27.32 2.91 -11.74
N GLY A 79 27.07 4.12 -12.24
CA GLY A 79 26.72 5.29 -11.46
C GLY A 79 25.21 5.47 -11.32
N VAL A 80 24.86 6.58 -10.70
CA VAL A 80 23.49 7.08 -10.60
C VAL A 80 22.91 7.30 -12.00
N ALA A 81 21.75 6.70 -12.27
CA ALA A 81 21.05 6.92 -13.54
C ALA A 81 20.28 8.24 -13.52
N PHE A 82 20.32 8.99 -14.63
CA PHE A 82 19.63 10.28 -14.74
C PHE A 82 18.11 10.11 -14.88
N ALA A 83 17.67 9.06 -15.58
CA ALA A 83 16.26 8.72 -15.76
C ALA A 83 16.11 7.19 -15.93
N PRO A 84 16.30 6.41 -14.85
CA PRO A 84 16.11 4.96 -14.92
C PRO A 84 14.65 4.63 -15.21
N ARG A 85 14.45 3.62 -16.06
CA ARG A 85 13.13 3.08 -16.38
C ARG A 85 12.99 1.69 -15.79
N LEU A 86 11.89 1.45 -15.10
CA LEU A 86 11.53 0.16 -14.53
C LEU A 86 10.42 -0.49 -15.35
N HIS A 87 10.63 -1.76 -15.66
CA HIS A 87 9.58 -2.68 -16.08
C HIS A 87 9.27 -3.58 -14.88
N VAL A 88 8.08 -3.39 -14.33
CA VAL A 88 7.62 -4.07 -13.11
C VAL A 88 6.58 -5.09 -13.49
N ASN A 89 6.76 -6.34 -13.06
CA ASN A 89 5.71 -7.36 -13.05
C ASN A 89 5.44 -7.71 -11.60
N ALA A 90 4.20 -7.50 -11.16
CA ALA A 90 3.79 -7.74 -9.79
C ALA A 90 2.34 -8.25 -9.77
N ALA A 91 2.05 -9.14 -8.83
CA ALA A 91 0.70 -9.61 -8.59
C ALA A 91 0.08 -8.89 -7.39
N PHE A 92 -1.17 -8.45 -7.51
CA PHE A 92 -1.95 -7.85 -6.43
C PHE A 92 -3.23 -8.65 -6.16
N PRO A 93 -3.79 -8.63 -4.94
CA PRO A 93 -5.07 -9.27 -4.68
C PRO A 93 -6.18 -8.56 -5.45
N GLU A 94 -6.97 -9.33 -6.19
CA GLU A 94 -8.22 -8.88 -6.81
C GLU A 94 -9.37 -9.64 -6.15
N ALA A 95 -10.30 -8.89 -5.55
CA ALA A 95 -11.47 -9.47 -4.91
C ALA A 95 -12.32 -10.23 -5.94
N LEU A 96 -12.78 -11.42 -5.58
CA LEU A 96 -13.75 -12.14 -6.39
C LEU A 96 -15.10 -11.41 -6.35
N PRO A 97 -15.87 -11.43 -7.47
CA PRO A 97 -17.23 -10.95 -7.44
C PRO A 97 -18.07 -11.77 -6.44
N ALA A 98 -19.15 -11.18 -5.92
CA ALA A 98 -20.02 -11.87 -4.98
C ALA A 98 -20.56 -13.19 -5.57
N GLY A 99 -20.35 -14.30 -4.85
CA GLY A 99 -20.72 -15.65 -5.30
C GLY A 99 -19.74 -16.28 -6.30
N GLY A 100 -18.62 -15.62 -6.61
CA GLY A 100 -17.52 -16.20 -7.38
C GLY A 100 -16.73 -17.20 -6.53
N GLU A 101 -16.41 -18.34 -7.12
CA GLU A 101 -15.59 -19.38 -6.50
C GLU A 101 -14.36 -19.64 -7.36
N ASP A 102 -13.17 -19.64 -6.74
CA ASP A 102 -11.91 -20.02 -7.38
C ASP A 102 -11.11 -20.89 -6.41
N ALA A 103 -10.63 -22.05 -6.88
CA ALA A 103 -9.87 -22.99 -6.07
C ALA A 103 -8.52 -22.45 -5.58
N GLN A 104 -7.98 -21.41 -6.23
CA GLN A 104 -6.76 -20.70 -5.87
C GLN A 104 -7.04 -19.42 -5.08
N SER A 105 -8.30 -19.17 -4.71
CA SER A 105 -8.66 -18.00 -3.90
C SER A 105 -8.06 -18.09 -2.50
N PHE A 106 -7.76 -16.92 -1.94
CA PHE A 106 -7.26 -16.76 -0.59
C PHE A 106 -8.02 -15.66 0.15
N ALA A 107 -7.94 -15.68 1.47
CA ALA A 107 -8.50 -14.64 2.31
C ALA A 107 -7.66 -13.36 2.18
N ALA A 108 -8.30 -12.26 1.78
CA ALA A 108 -7.71 -10.93 1.75
C ALA A 108 -8.52 -9.98 2.61
N GLN A 109 -7.90 -8.91 3.09
CA GLN A 109 -8.55 -7.87 3.87
C GLN A 109 -8.14 -6.50 3.39
N THR A 110 -9.07 -5.56 3.48
CA THR A 110 -8.77 -4.15 3.30
C THR A 110 -7.87 -3.68 4.44
N ASP A 111 -6.78 -3.01 4.10
CA ASP A 111 -5.81 -2.46 5.03
C ASP A 111 -5.48 -1.00 4.68
N VAL A 112 -5.14 -0.22 5.69
CA VAL A 112 -4.70 1.17 5.52
C VAL A 112 -3.19 1.25 5.69
N VAL A 113 -2.51 1.39 4.55
CA VAL A 113 -1.05 1.48 4.50
C VAL A 113 -0.63 2.93 4.57
N THR A 114 0.34 3.22 5.44
CA THR A 114 0.96 4.55 5.54
C THR A 114 2.33 4.54 4.88
N LEU A 115 2.54 5.39 3.89
CA LEU A 115 3.84 5.70 3.30
C LEU A 115 4.39 6.96 3.97
N SER A 116 5.43 6.81 4.78
CA SER A 116 6.13 7.91 5.46
C SER A 116 7.57 7.50 5.80
N PRO A 117 8.49 8.41 6.15
CA PRO A 117 9.84 8.02 6.53
C PRO A 117 9.82 6.93 7.62
N ARG A 118 10.55 5.83 7.34
CA ARG A 118 10.62 4.57 8.11
C ARG A 118 9.36 3.68 8.06
N ARG A 119 8.33 4.03 7.28
CA ARG A 119 7.13 3.19 7.05
C ARG A 119 6.73 3.16 5.57
N PRO A 120 6.86 2.02 4.87
CA PRO A 120 7.51 0.78 5.30
C PRO A 120 8.99 0.98 5.66
N GLN A 121 9.59 0.01 6.37
CA GLN A 121 11.01 0.04 6.68
C GLN A 121 11.82 0.15 5.39
N GLY A 122 12.78 1.07 5.36
CA GLY A 122 13.57 1.39 4.16
C GLY A 122 13.03 2.55 3.33
N LEU A 123 11.82 3.06 3.60
CA LEU A 123 11.36 4.34 3.05
C LEU A 123 12.00 5.51 3.84
N GLU A 124 12.50 6.51 3.15
CA GLU A 124 13.30 7.62 3.69
C GLU A 124 12.72 8.97 3.28
N SER A 125 13.17 10.06 3.92
CA SER A 125 12.71 11.41 3.58
C SER A 125 13.05 11.80 2.14
N GLY A 126 14.19 11.32 1.61
CA GLY A 126 14.59 11.54 0.22
C GLY A 126 13.73 10.78 -0.80
N ASP A 127 12.87 9.86 -0.38
CA ASP A 127 12.01 9.11 -1.29
C ASP A 127 10.72 9.87 -1.65
N CYS A 128 10.64 11.17 -1.33
CA CYS A 128 9.47 12.01 -1.60
C CYS A 128 9.06 11.93 -3.07
N GLU A 129 9.95 12.29 -4.00
CA GLU A 129 9.61 12.31 -5.44
C GLU A 129 9.28 10.91 -5.97
N LEU A 130 9.86 9.85 -5.37
CA LEU A 130 9.54 8.48 -5.74
C LEU A 130 8.08 8.15 -5.38
N VAL A 131 7.67 8.45 -4.14
CA VAL A 131 6.29 8.23 -3.69
C VAL A 131 5.30 9.08 -4.49
N GLU A 132 5.65 10.34 -4.76
CA GLU A 132 4.82 11.22 -5.58
C GLU A 132 4.60 10.68 -6.99
N GLN A 133 5.66 10.22 -7.67
CA GLN A 133 5.54 9.71 -9.04
C GLN A 133 4.80 8.36 -9.08
N LEU A 134 5.01 7.48 -8.10
CA LEU A 134 4.26 6.22 -7.99
C LEU A 134 2.75 6.47 -7.77
N ARG A 135 2.41 7.52 -7.03
CA ARG A 135 1.02 7.98 -6.85
C ARG A 135 0.29 8.20 -8.16
N HIS A 136 0.97 8.80 -9.13
CA HIS A 136 0.36 9.13 -10.42
C HIS A 136 0.38 7.98 -11.41
N SER A 137 1.35 7.06 -11.30
CA SER A 137 1.65 6.09 -12.38
C SER A 137 1.41 4.63 -12.04
N VAL A 138 1.29 4.26 -10.76
CA VAL A 138 1.14 2.85 -10.34
C VAL A 138 -0.05 2.66 -9.41
N PHE A 139 -0.25 3.57 -8.45
CA PHE A 139 -1.29 3.42 -7.42
C PHE A 139 -2.72 3.32 -7.95
N PRO A 140 -3.12 4.05 -9.02
CA PRO A 140 -4.45 3.90 -9.59
C PRO A 140 -4.68 2.51 -10.20
N ASP A 141 -3.66 1.95 -10.85
CA ASP A 141 -3.77 0.69 -11.58
C ASP A 141 -3.93 -0.51 -10.64
N ILE A 142 -3.31 -0.46 -9.45
CA ILE A 142 -3.39 -1.52 -8.43
C ILE A 142 -4.69 -1.46 -7.60
N GLY A 143 -5.62 -0.55 -7.94
CA GLY A 143 -6.90 -0.40 -7.22
C GLY A 143 -6.76 0.22 -5.82
N SER A 144 -5.64 0.90 -5.52
CA SER A 144 -5.48 1.58 -4.23
C SER A 144 -6.31 2.86 -4.15
N ARG A 145 -6.84 3.16 -2.97
CA ARG A 145 -7.63 4.38 -2.72
C ARG A 145 -6.89 5.29 -1.75
N VAL A 146 -6.44 6.43 -2.25
CA VAL A 146 -5.76 7.45 -1.43
C VAL A 146 -6.76 8.07 -0.44
N LEU A 147 -6.48 7.95 0.86
CA LEU A 147 -7.30 8.49 1.94
C LEU A 147 -6.80 9.87 2.39
N THR A 148 -5.48 10.03 2.43
CA THR A 148 -4.82 11.27 2.83
C THR A 148 -3.52 11.38 2.07
N ASP A 149 -3.23 12.58 1.58
CA ASP A 149 -2.00 12.88 0.88
C ASP A 149 -1.52 14.27 1.26
N SER A 150 -0.34 14.32 1.89
CA SER A 150 0.39 15.56 2.16
C SER A 150 1.81 15.50 1.57
N THR A 151 1.99 14.66 0.55
CA THR A 151 3.22 14.55 -0.21
C THR A 151 3.43 15.84 -1.00
N SER A 152 4.36 16.67 -0.55
CA SER A 152 4.80 17.88 -1.24
C SER A 152 6.30 17.81 -1.44
N CYS A 153 6.70 17.49 -2.66
CA CYS A 153 8.09 17.36 -3.04
C CYS A 153 8.46 18.59 -3.87
N VAL A 154 9.22 19.50 -3.27
CA VAL A 154 9.67 20.71 -3.95
C VAL A 154 11.13 20.53 -4.35
N PRO A 155 11.46 20.52 -5.65
CA PRO A 155 12.83 20.37 -6.12
C PRO A 155 13.79 21.38 -5.49
N HIS A 156 15.02 20.96 -5.21
CA HIS A 156 16.14 21.80 -4.76
C HIS A 156 15.94 22.52 -3.41
N GLN A 157 15.02 22.06 -2.55
CA GLN A 157 14.87 22.60 -1.20
C GLN A 157 15.75 21.88 -0.17
N ALA A 158 16.22 22.63 0.85
CA ALA A 158 16.98 22.07 1.98
C ALA A 158 16.13 21.13 2.85
N ASN A 159 14.80 21.32 2.85
CA ASN A 159 13.86 20.35 3.40
C ASN A 159 13.52 19.36 2.29
N LEU A 160 13.88 18.09 2.46
CA LEU A 160 13.70 17.00 1.48
C LEU A 160 12.22 16.65 1.15
N GLY A 161 11.26 17.50 1.55
CA GLY A 161 9.87 17.09 1.70
C GLY A 161 9.73 15.97 2.74
N ARG A 162 8.50 15.56 3.03
CA ARG A 162 8.24 14.29 3.72
C ARG A 162 7.15 13.58 2.95
N PRO A 163 7.43 12.42 2.34
CA PRO A 163 6.33 11.61 1.82
C PRO A 163 5.41 11.31 3.00
N TYR A 164 4.14 11.64 2.87
CA TYR A 164 3.11 11.20 3.80
C TYR A 164 1.84 10.95 3.01
N MET A 165 1.47 9.67 2.96
CA MET A 165 0.25 9.24 2.28
C MET A 165 -0.33 8.05 3.01
N GLN A 166 -1.66 8.04 3.13
CA GLN A 166 -2.41 6.88 3.59
C GLN A 166 -3.25 6.36 2.43
N LEU A 167 -3.15 5.07 2.17
CA LEU A 167 -3.86 4.39 1.11
C LEU A 167 -4.60 3.20 1.67
N GLU A 168 -5.84 3.05 1.25
CA GLU A 168 -6.58 1.81 1.41
C GLU A 168 -6.20 0.86 0.27
N VAL A 169 -5.82 -0.37 0.62
CA VAL A 169 -5.42 -1.43 -0.31
C VAL A 169 -5.98 -2.77 0.13
N LEU A 170 -6.12 -3.71 -0.81
CA LEU A 170 -6.45 -5.11 -0.49
C LEU A 170 -5.16 -5.91 -0.27
N ARG A 171 -5.04 -6.63 0.85
CA ARG A 171 -3.85 -7.41 1.21
C ARG A 171 -4.21 -8.84 1.57
N SER A 172 -3.36 -9.79 1.20
CA SER A 172 -3.46 -11.17 1.71
C SER A 172 -3.38 -11.20 3.23
N THR A 173 -4.26 -11.96 3.88
CA THR A 173 -4.15 -12.29 5.31
C THR A 173 -3.29 -13.52 5.55
N VAL A 174 -3.03 -14.29 4.50
CA VAL A 174 -2.16 -15.45 4.52
C VAL A 174 -0.71 -14.97 4.31
N VAL A 175 0.17 -15.36 5.22
CA VAL A 175 1.61 -15.12 5.11
C VAL A 175 2.16 -16.11 4.08
N GLU A 176 2.80 -15.59 3.03
CA GLU A 176 3.58 -16.37 2.05
C GLU A 176 5.02 -16.60 2.52
#